data_AF-A0A6N1YB20-F1
#
_entry.id   AF-A0A6N1YB20-F1
#
_cell.length_a   1.000
_cell.length_b   1.000
_cell.length_c   1.000
_cell.angle_alpha   90.00
_cell.angle_beta   90.00
_cell.angle_gamma   90.00
#
_symmetry.space_group_name_H-M   'P 1'
#
loop_
_entity.id
_entity.type
_entity.pdbx_description
1 polymer ?
#
loop_
_entity_poly.entity_id
_entity_poly.type
_entity_poly.pdbx_seq_one_letter_code
_entity_poly.pdbx_strand_id
1 'polypeptide(L)'
;MSLSLQIFPQIKHSGNLGSALLSGHDEESKQEALEAIDILVKYKTIVHEFTDEIVSFWPLPRRVMDRYQFSDVEQFNDWLDDQR
;
A
#
# COMPACT_ATOMS: atom_id res chain seq x y z
N MET A 1 -38.40 -25.81 -13.55
CA MET A 1 -37.01 -25.29 -13.55
C MET A 1 -37.02 -23.97 -14.29
N SER A 2 -37.20 -22.84 -13.60
CA SER A 2 -37.05 -21.51 -14.21
C SER A 2 -36.50 -20.55 -13.16
N LEU A 3 -35.20 -20.27 -13.26
CA LEU A 3 -34.54 -19.20 -12.50
C LEU A 3 -34.36 -18.02 -13.45
N SER A 4 -35.05 -16.93 -13.16
CA SER A 4 -34.96 -15.66 -13.87
C SER A 4 -33.61 -15.01 -13.57
N LEU A 5 -32.74 -14.86 -14.58
CA LEU A 5 -31.54 -14.02 -14.48
C LEU A 5 -31.95 -12.55 -14.50
N GLN A 6 -31.64 -11.84 -13.42
CA GLN A 6 -31.79 -10.39 -13.34
C GLN A 6 -30.64 -9.71 -14.07
N ILE A 7 -31.02 -8.73 -14.90
CA ILE A 7 -30.19 -7.99 -15.84
C ILE A 7 -29.40 -6.94 -15.05
N PHE A 8 -28.07 -7.02 -15.08
CA PHE A 8 -27.19 -5.94 -14.59
C PHE A 8 -27.25 -4.73 -15.55
N PRO A 9 -27.26 -3.49 -15.06
CA PRO A 9 -27.24 -2.32 -15.92
C PRO A 9 -25.85 -2.12 -16.54
N GLN A 10 -25.78 -2.13 -17.88
CA GLN A 10 -24.63 -1.63 -18.62
C GLN A 10 -24.52 -0.12 -18.42
N ILE A 11 -23.48 0.33 -17.71
CA ILE A 11 -23.03 1.72 -17.76
C ILE A 11 -21.94 1.80 -18.83
N LYS A 12 -22.28 2.39 -19.99
CA LYS A 12 -21.32 2.76 -21.05
C LYS A 12 -20.85 4.20 -20.82
N HIS A 13 -19.53 4.33 -20.78
CA HIS A 13 -18.66 5.52 -20.78
C HIS A 13 -19.22 6.81 -21.44
N SER A 14 -18.98 7.97 -20.81
CA SER A 14 -18.23 9.08 -21.42
C SER A 14 -18.03 10.26 -20.45
N GLY A 15 -16.82 10.82 -20.38
CA GLY A 15 -16.59 12.21 -19.94
C GLY A 15 -15.70 12.43 -18.71
N ASN A 16 -14.38 12.35 -18.92
CA ASN A 16 -13.38 13.34 -18.44
C ASN A 16 -13.43 13.92 -17.00
N LEU A 17 -13.91 13.19 -15.99
CA LEU A 17 -13.88 13.62 -14.57
C LEU A 17 -12.92 12.80 -13.69
N GLY A 18 -12.41 11.67 -14.19
CA GLY A 18 -11.50 10.81 -13.43
C GLY A 18 -10.06 11.35 -13.33
N SER A 19 -9.56 12.05 -14.36
CA SER A 19 -8.16 12.47 -14.37
C SER A 19 -7.84 13.58 -13.36
N ALA A 20 -8.78 14.50 -13.11
CA ALA A 20 -8.57 15.60 -12.16
C ALA A 20 -8.77 15.17 -10.69
N LEU A 21 -9.52 14.09 -10.43
CA LEU A 21 -9.70 13.53 -9.10
C LEU A 21 -8.52 12.63 -8.69
N LEU A 22 -7.88 11.96 -9.67
CA LEU A 22 -6.73 11.09 -9.44
C LEU A 22 -5.42 11.86 -9.22
N SER A 23 -5.23 13.03 -9.86
CA SER A 23 -3.99 13.81 -9.71
C SER A 23 -3.77 14.37 -8.30
N GLY A 24 -4.84 14.65 -7.56
CA GLY A 24 -4.76 15.05 -6.14
C GLY A 24 -4.60 13.85 -5.20
N HIS A 25 -5.26 12.73 -5.53
CA HIS A 25 -5.19 11.49 -4.76
C HIS A 25 -3.79 10.85 -4.80
N ASP A 26 -3.06 11.04 -5.91
CA ASP A 26 -1.68 10.56 -6.06
C ASP A 26 -0.71 11.25 -5.10
N GLU A 27 -0.87 12.57 -4.86
CA GLU A 27 0.01 13.32 -3.93
C GLU A 27 -0.31 12.99 -2.47
N GLU A 28 -1.59 12.86 -2.10
CA GLU A 28 -2.01 12.40 -0.78
C GLU A 28 -1.52 10.97 -0.50
N SER A 29 -1.70 10.06 -1.47
CA SER A 29 -1.23 8.67 -1.39
C SER A 29 0.30 8.53 -1.39
N LYS A 30 1.04 9.53 -1.87
CA LYS A 30 2.51 9.60 -1.76
C LYS A 30 2.91 10.09 -0.37
N GLN A 31 2.27 11.12 0.15
CA GLN A 31 2.56 11.64 1.48
C GLN A 31 2.29 10.58 2.54
N GLU A 32 1.17 9.87 2.46
CA GLU A 32 0.87 8.75 3.35
C GLU A 32 1.91 7.62 3.26
N ALA A 33 2.47 7.37 2.06
CA ALA A 33 3.54 6.39 1.89
C ALA A 33 4.83 6.84 2.56
N LEU A 34 5.21 8.11 2.42
CA LEU A 34 6.38 8.68 3.08
C LEU A 34 6.25 8.65 4.61
N GLU A 35 5.07 9.00 5.13
CA GLU A 35 4.78 8.90 6.57
C GLU A 35 4.83 7.45 7.07
N ALA A 36 4.29 6.51 6.29
CA ALA A 36 4.40 5.09 6.61
C ALA A 36 5.86 4.66 6.70
N ILE A 37 6.71 5.08 5.76
CA ILE A 37 8.14 4.75 5.76
C ILE A 37 8.83 5.37 6.98
N ASP A 38 8.58 6.65 7.28
CA ASP A 38 9.16 7.33 8.46
C ASP A 38 8.81 6.61 9.77
N ILE A 39 7.56 6.14 9.92
CA ILE A 39 7.13 5.34 11.08
C ILE A 39 7.93 4.03 11.17
N LEU A 40 8.17 3.36 10.04
CA LEU A 40 8.89 2.08 9.99
C LEU A 40 10.37 2.26 10.28
N VAL A 41 11.00 3.31 9.73
CA VAL A 41 12.39 3.68 10.02
C VAL A 41 12.56 4.03 11.49
N LYS A 42 11.64 4.82 12.07
CA LYS A 42 11.64 5.15 13.51
C LYS A 42 11.51 3.91 14.39
N TYR A 43 10.57 3.02 14.05
CA TYR A 43 10.41 1.77 14.77
C TYR A 43 11.70 0.94 14.71
N LYS A 44 12.28 0.76 13.53
CA LYS A 44 13.51 -0.01 13.34
C LYS A 44 14.69 0.56 14.14
N THR A 45 14.78 1.89 14.17
CA THR A 45 15.84 2.61 14.89
C THR A 45 15.71 2.51 16.41
N ILE A 46 14.48 2.53 16.94
CA ILE A 46 14.22 2.60 18.38
C ILE A 46 14.02 1.22 19.01
N VAL A 47 13.38 0.30 18.29
CA VAL A 47 12.87 -0.96 18.83
C VAL A 47 13.71 -2.13 18.35
N HIS A 48 13.58 -2.52 17.07
CA HIS A 48 14.24 -3.69 16.51
C HIS A 48 14.08 -3.78 14.98
N GLU A 49 14.94 -4.55 14.32
CA GLU A 49 14.72 -5.05 12.96
C GLU A 49 13.38 -5.77 12.80
N PHE A 50 12.78 -5.65 11.62
CA PHE A 50 11.54 -6.35 11.29
C PHE A 50 11.81 -7.85 11.13
N THR A 51 10.90 -8.66 11.66
CA THR A 51 10.84 -10.11 11.46
C THR A 51 9.52 -10.48 10.80
N ASP A 52 9.40 -11.69 10.26
CA ASP A 52 8.13 -12.18 9.70
C ASP A 52 6.96 -12.09 10.69
N GLU A 53 7.24 -12.28 11.99
CA GLU A 53 6.24 -12.16 13.05
C GLU A 53 5.76 -10.71 13.21
N ILE A 54 6.67 -9.73 13.20
CA ILE A 54 6.33 -8.30 13.27
C ILE A 54 5.57 -7.88 12.02
N VAL A 55 6.00 -8.32 10.83
CA VAL A 55 5.33 -8.03 9.55
C VAL A 55 3.93 -8.68 9.49
N SER A 56 3.75 -9.84 10.12
CA SER A 56 2.44 -10.48 10.23
C SER A 56 1.54 -9.81 11.27
N PHE A 57 2.10 -9.30 12.37
CA PHE A 57 1.35 -8.62 13.42
C PHE A 57 0.95 -7.19 13.04
N TRP A 58 1.86 -6.47 12.37
CA TRP A 58 1.65 -5.10 11.95
C TRP A 58 1.43 -5.05 10.43
N PRO A 59 0.22 -4.68 9.96
CA PRO A 59 -0.06 -4.65 8.53
C PRO A 59 0.71 -3.59 7.74
N LEU A 60 1.26 -2.57 8.42
CA LEU A 60 1.93 -1.45 7.77
C LEU A 60 3.23 -1.86 7.06
N PRO A 61 4.19 -2.56 7.73
CA PRO A 61 5.34 -3.17 7.06
C PRO A 61 4.94 -3.95 5.82
N ARG A 62 3.92 -4.81 5.94
CA ARG A 62 3.48 -5.67 4.84
C ARG A 62 2.94 -4.87 3.65
N ARG A 63 2.16 -3.81 3.90
CA ARG A 63 1.68 -2.92 2.83
C ARG A 63 2.81 -2.19 2.11
N VAL A 64 3.84 -1.79 2.85
CA VAL A 64 5.04 -1.18 2.25
C VAL A 64 5.81 -2.22 1.44
N MET A 65 6.00 -3.43 1.97
CA MET A 65 6.60 -4.54 1.22
C MET A 65 5.87 -4.86 -0.07
N ASP A 66 4.53 -4.93 -0.05
CA ASP A 66 3.72 -5.18 -1.23
C ASP A 66 3.81 -4.02 -2.24
N ARG A 67 3.85 -2.77 -1.76
CA ARG A 67 3.92 -1.57 -2.61
C ARG A 67 5.26 -1.44 -3.34
N TYR A 68 6.36 -1.77 -2.66
CA TYR A 68 7.72 -1.69 -3.21
C TYR A 68 8.24 -3.05 -3.72
N GLN A 69 7.42 -4.09 -3.65
CA GLN A 69 7.69 -5.44 -4.15
C GLN A 69 8.92 -6.12 -3.51
N PHE A 70 9.09 -5.96 -2.19
CA PHE A 70 10.13 -6.68 -1.45
C PHE A 70 9.80 -8.18 -1.37
N SER A 71 10.78 -9.02 -1.69
CA SER A 71 10.57 -10.48 -1.74
C SER A 71 10.62 -11.14 -0.36
N ASP A 72 11.34 -10.54 0.57
CA ASP A 72 11.61 -11.04 1.90
C ASP A 72 11.82 -9.87 2.89
N VAL A 73 11.80 -10.19 4.18
CA VAL A 73 11.93 -9.19 5.26
C VAL A 73 13.36 -8.65 5.36
N GLU A 74 14.37 -9.40 4.89
CA GLU A 74 15.77 -8.94 4.88
C GLU A 74 15.95 -7.76 3.91
N GLN A 75 15.47 -7.89 2.67
CA GLN A 75 15.46 -6.79 1.68
C GLN A 75 14.72 -5.56 2.19
N PHE A 76 13.62 -5.76 2.92
CA PHE A 76 12.87 -4.67 3.52
C PHE A 76 13.67 -3.98 4.63
N ASN A 77 14.36 -4.74 5.49
CA ASN A 77 15.21 -4.18 6.52
C ASN A 77 16.40 -3.43 5.91
N ASP A 78 17.13 -4.01 4.96
CA ASP A 78 18.26 -3.36 4.29
C ASP A 78 17.82 -2.04 3.65
N TRP A 79 16.68 -2.05 2.96
CA TRP A 79 16.13 -0.84 2.36
C TRP A 79 15.77 0.24 3.40
N LEU A 80 15.23 -0.15 4.56
CA LEU A 80 14.95 0.78 5.65
C LEU A 80 16.22 1.37 6.28
N ASP A 81 17.34 0.65 6.28
CA ASP A 81 18.63 1.20 6.73
C ASP A 81 19.16 2.28 5.80
N ASP A 82 18.95 2.12 4.49
CA ASP A 82 19.31 3.12 3.49
C ASP A 82 18.45 4.40 3.57
N GLN A 83 17.30 4.36 4.25
CA GLN A 83 16.44 5.53 4.47
C GLN A 83 16.84 6.37 5.71
N ARG A 84 17.90 5.98 6.43
CA ARG A 84 18.33 6.60 7.69
C ARG A 84 19.44 7.63 7.51
#